data_AF-A0A4Q3WBX5-F1
#
_entry.id   AF-A0A4Q3WBX5-F1
#
_cell.length_a   1.000
_cell.length_b   1.000
_cell.length_c   1.000
_cell.angle_alpha   90.00
_cell.angle_beta   90.00
_cell.angle_gamma   90.00
#
_symmetry.space_group_name_H-M   'P 1'
#
loop_
_entity.id
_entity.type
_entity.pdbx_description
1 polymer ?
#
loop_
_entity_poly.entity_id
_entity_poly.type
_entity_poly.pdbx_seq_one_letter_code
_entity_poly.pdbx_strand_id
1 'polypeptide(L)' 'MAAIQRPAELASADFAAVDASPPFEVFCEQPFDVVVSVSGVMEFDNTQQFFETCYKHLHPGGRFIVTNDSSITVWDRIS' A
#
# COMPACT_ATOMS: atom_id res chain seq x y z
N MET A 1 11.03 10.76 19.81
CA MET A 1 10.00 10.48 18.79
C MET A 1 8.76 10.01 19.52
N ALA A 2 7.63 10.70 19.37
CA ALA A 2 6.39 10.28 20.02
C ALA A 2 5.84 9.04 19.30
N ALA A 3 5.53 7.98 20.05
CA ALA A 3 4.93 6.78 19.50
C ALA A 3 3.52 7.10 18.98
N ILE A 4 3.22 6.67 17.75
CA ILE A 4 1.89 6.82 17.15
C ILE A 4 0.90 6.01 18.01
N GLN A 5 -0.05 6.69 18.66
CA GLN A 5 -1.12 6.03 19.41
C GLN A 5 -2.00 5.24 18.45
N ARG A 6 -2.09 3.92 18.67
CA ARG A 6 -3.03 3.06 17.94
C ARG A 6 -4.45 3.27 18.52
N PRO A 7 -5.50 3.31 17.67
CA PRO A 7 -6.88 3.29 18.14
C PRO A 7 -7.12 2.10 19.08
N ALA A 8 -7.97 2.29 20.09
CA ALA A 8 -8.13 1.36 21.22
C ALA A 8 -8.48 -0.07 20.78
N GLU A 9 -9.26 -0.23 19.69
CA GLU A 9 -9.60 -1.53 19.12
C GLU A 9 -9.67 -1.39 17.60
N LEU A 10 -8.63 -1.86 16.90
CA LEU A 10 -8.71 -2.12 15.47
C LEU A 10 -9.09 -3.59 15.31
N ALA A 11 -10.21 -3.87 14.65
CA ALA A 11 -10.57 -5.24 14.32
C ALA A 11 -9.47 -5.84 13.43
N SER A 12 -8.87 -6.95 13.85
CA SER A 12 -7.78 -7.60 13.11
C SER A 12 -8.20 -8.12 11.73
N ALA A 13 -9.51 -8.22 11.48
CA ALA A 13 -10.07 -8.53 10.17
C ALA A 13 -10.04 -7.33 9.20
N ASP A 14 -10.01 -6.10 9.72
CA ASP A 14 -10.11 -4.87 8.92
C ASP A 14 -8.79 -4.10 8.85
N PHE A 15 -7.90 -4.31 9.83
CA PHE A 15 -6.66 -3.53 9.95
C PHE A 15 -5.45 -4.42 10.17
N ALA A 16 -4.43 -4.22 9.33
CA ALA A 16 -3.11 -4.79 9.47
C ALA A 16 -2.06 -3.66 9.39
N ALA A 17 -1.16 -3.61 10.36
CA ALA A 17 0.02 -2.75 10.28
C ALA A 17 1.13 -3.51 9.55
N VAL A 18 1.64 -2.94 8.46
CA VAL A 18 2.72 -3.54 7.66
C VAL A 18 3.86 -2.56 7.46
N ASP A 19 5.07 -3.11 7.43
CA ASP A 19 6.22 -2.43 6.85
C ASP A 19 6.18 -2.66 5.34
N ALA A 20 5.97 -1.57 4.60
CA ALA A 20 5.86 -1.60 3.15
C ALA A 20 7.22 -1.46 2.43
N SER A 21 8.34 -1.40 3.17
CA SER A 21 9.69 -1.33 2.59
C SER A 21 10.18 -2.67 2.00
N PRO A 22 9.88 -3.85 2.60
CA PRO A 22 9.99 -5.15 1.93
C PRO A 22 8.67 -5.60 1.28
N PRO A 23 8.67 -6.72 0.52
CA PRO A 23 7.43 -7.42 0.18
C PRO A 23 6.64 -7.81 1.43
N PHE A 24 5.33 -7.59 1.40
CA PHE A 24 4.41 -7.83 2.50
C PHE A 24 3.20 -8.64 2.05
N GLU A 25 2.49 -9.22 3.01
CA GLU A 25 1.20 -9.86 2.81
C GLU A 25 0.20 -9.30 3.81
N VAL A 26 -1.01 -9.02 3.34
CA VAL A 26 -2.14 -8.60 4.18
C VAL A 26 -3.37 -9.40 3.81
N PHE A 27 -4.06 -9.90 4.83
CA PHE A 27 -5.34 -10.62 4.69
C PHE A 27 -5.27 -11.76 3.66
N CYS A 28 -4.35 -12.71 3.88
CA CYS A 28 -3.92 -13.77 2.95
C CYS A 28 -5.04 -14.71 2.43
N GLU A 29 -6.27 -14.57 2.90
CA GLU A 29 -7.37 -15.48 2.59
C GLU A 29 -8.10 -15.10 1.29
N GLN A 30 -8.11 -13.83 0.88
CA GLN A 30 -8.86 -13.38 -0.31
C GLN A 30 -8.17 -12.22 -1.05
N PRO A 31 -7.98 -12.33 -2.38
CA PRO A 31 -7.57 -11.19 -3.20
C PRO A 31 -8.65 -10.09 -3.22
N PHE A 32 -8.22 -8.84 -3.41
CA PHE A 32 -9.09 -7.67 -3.43
C PHE A 32 -9.57 -7.31 -4.83
N ASP A 33 -10.78 -6.75 -4.93
CA ASP A 33 -11.27 -6.08 -6.14
C ASP A 33 -10.59 -4.74 -6.38
N VAL A 34 -10.27 -4.04 -5.29
CA VAL A 34 -9.66 -2.72 -5.32
C VAL A 34 -8.60 -2.63 -4.24
N VAL A 35 -7.41 -2.18 -4.63
CA VAL A 35 -6.37 -1.71 -3.71
C VAL A 35 -6.24 -0.21 -3.90
N VAL A 36 -6.26 0.54 -2.80
CA VAL A 36 -6.08 2.00 -2.83
C VAL A 36 -4.85 2.35 -2.01
N SER A 37 -3.86 2.97 -2.66
CA SER A 37 -2.74 3.60 -1.97
C SER A 37 -2.98 5.09 -1.88
N VAL A 38 -3.09 5.62 -0.65
CA VAL A 38 -3.31 7.04 -0.40
C VAL A 38 -2.01 7.67 0.08
N SER A 39 -1.37 8.45 -0.80
CA SER A 39 -0.05 9.06 -0.55
C SER A 39 1.03 8.02 -0.20
N GLY A 40 2.27 8.45 0.05
CA GLY A 40 3.34 7.59 0.59
C GLY A 40 3.96 6.55 -0.37
N VAL A 41 3.45 6.37 -1.59
CA VAL A 41 3.97 5.38 -2.56
C VAL A 41 5.45 5.55 -2.92
N MET A 42 6.01 6.75 -2.67
CA MET A 42 7.38 7.11 -3.01
C MET A 42 8.33 7.19 -1.81
N GLU A 43 7.82 6.98 -0.60
CA GLU A 43 8.53 7.29 0.64
C GLU A 43 9.75 6.39 0.89
N PHE A 44 9.77 5.18 0.31
CA PHE A 44 10.78 4.15 0.62
C PHE A 44 11.72 3.78 -0.54
N ASP A 45 11.72 4.56 -1.64
CA ASP A 45 12.55 4.30 -2.83
C ASP A 45 12.39 2.87 -3.42
N ASN A 46 11.25 2.22 -3.17
CA ASN A 46 10.94 0.85 -3.55
C ASN A 46 9.69 0.74 -4.43
N THR A 47 9.34 1.80 -5.14
CA THR A 47 8.06 1.98 -5.85
C THR A 47 7.67 0.78 -6.71
N GLN A 48 8.60 0.21 -7.49
CA GLN A 48 8.32 -0.97 -8.30
C GLN A 48 7.91 -2.17 -7.44
N GLN A 49 8.68 -2.51 -6.42
CA GLN A 49 8.39 -3.64 -5.54
C GLN A 49 7.05 -3.44 -4.80
N PHE A 50 6.78 -2.22 -4.35
CA PHE A 50 5.50 -1.89 -3.72
C PHE A 50 4.33 -2.13 -4.70
N PHE A 51 4.44 -1.65 -5.94
CA PHE A 51 3.41 -1.84 -6.98
C PHE A 51 3.21 -3.33 -7.30
N GLU A 52 4.28 -4.08 -7.45
CA GLU A 52 4.22 -5.53 -7.67
C GLU A 52 3.56 -6.26 -6.51
N THR A 53 3.81 -5.80 -5.29
CA THR A 53 3.21 -6.38 -4.07
C THR A 53 1.71 -6.08 -4.05
N CYS A 54 1.29 -4.84 -4.26
CA CYS A 54 -0.13 -4.49 -4.37
C CYS A 54 -0.84 -5.24 -5.50
N TYR A 55 -0.18 -5.43 -6.65
CA TYR A 55 -0.73 -6.18 -7.78
C TYR A 55 -1.00 -7.65 -7.42
N LYS A 56 -0.12 -8.30 -6.65
CA LYS A 56 -0.32 -9.69 -6.18
C LYS A 56 -1.53 -9.85 -5.26
N HIS A 57 -1.94 -8.78 -4.60
CA HIS A 57 -3.12 -8.78 -3.75
C HIS A 57 -4.43 -8.60 -4.54
N LEU A 58 -4.38 -8.29 -5.84
CA LEU A 58 -5.57 -8.13 -6.67
C LEU A 58 -6.01 -9.45 -7.31
N HIS A 59 -7.33 -9.63 -7.47
CA HIS A 59 -7.83 -10.64 -8.39
C HIS A 59 -7.55 -10.24 -9.86
N PRO A 60 -7.60 -11.20 -10.82
CA PRO A 60 -7.53 -10.87 -12.25
C PRO A 60 -8.64 -9.89 -12.67
N GLY A 61 -8.25 -8.70 -13.14
CA GLY A 61 -9.18 -7.63 -13.52
C GLY A 61 -9.47 -6.60 -12.42
N GLY A 62 -8.92 -6.78 -11.22
CA GLY A 62 -8.99 -5.82 -10.13
C GLY A 62 -8.31 -4.48 -10.44
N ARG A 63 -8.55 -3.48 -9.59
CA ARG A 63 -8.08 -2.10 -9.80
C ARG A 63 -7.10 -1.67 -8.72
N PHE A 64 -5.95 -1.17 -9.15
CA PHE A 64 -5.03 -0.46 -8.27
C PHE A 64 -5.18 1.05 -8.48
N ILE A 65 -5.60 1.75 -7.44
CA ILE A 65 -5.75 3.21 -7.46
C ILE A 65 -4.65 3.80 -6.59
N VAL A 66 -3.84 4.67 -7.19
CA VAL A 66 -2.76 5.36 -6.49
C VAL A 66 -3.06 6.84 -6.50
N THR A 67 -3.09 7.43 -5.31
CA THR A 67 -3.07 8.88 -5.14
C THR A 67 -1.75 9.29 -4.51
N ASN A 68 -1.24 10.45 -4.91
CA ASN A 68 -0.04 11.04 -4.37
C ASN A 68 -0.28 12.54 -4.20
N ASP A 69 0.26 13.11 -3.12
CA ASP A 69 0.19 14.53 -2.81
C ASP A 69 1.14 15.38 -3.66
N SER A 70 2.15 14.75 -4.28
CA SER A 70 3.04 15.39 -5.25
C SER A 70 3.04 14.66 -6.59
N SER A 71 2.53 15.31 -7.63
CA SER A 71 2.61 14.78 -9.00
C SER A 71 4.04 14.75 -9.52
N ILE A 72 4.91 15.67 -9.08
CA ILE A 72 6.31 15.78 -9.53
C ILE A 72 7.11 14.53 -9.17
N THR A 73 6.95 14.03 -7.94
CA THR A 73 7.65 12.82 -7.49
C THR A 73 7.14 11.58 -8.20
N VAL A 74 5.86 11.56 -8.58
CA VAL A 74 5.28 10.51 -9.43
C VAL A 74 5.92 10.51 -10.81
N TRP A 75 5.96 11.66 -11.48
CA TRP A 75 6.53 11.75 -12.83
C TRP A 75 7.98 11.28 -12.88
N ASP A 76 8.82 11.70 -11.95
CA ASP A 76 10.26 11.38 -11.91
C ASP A 76 10.56 9.86 -11.90
N ARG A 77 9.66 9.03 -11.35
CA ARG A 77 9.87 7.58 -11.23
C ARG A 77 9.11 6.72 -12.24
N ILE A 78 8.16 7.28 -12.98
CA ILE A 78 7.39 6.55 -14.00
C ILE A 78 7.82 6.89 -15.44
N SER A 79 8.58 7.96 -15.64
CA SER A 79 9.17 8.35 -16.93
C SER A 79 10.48 7.60 -17.19
#